data_AF-A0A2S9EE97-F1
#
_entry.id   AF-A0A2S9EE97-F1
#
_cell.length_a   1.000
_cell.length_b   1.000
_cell.length_c   1.000
_cell.angle_alpha   90.00
_cell.angle_beta   90.00
_cell.angle_gamma   90.00
#
_symmetry.space_group_name_H-M   'P 1'
#
loop_
_entity.id
_entity.type
_entity.pdbx_description
1 polymer ?
#
loop_
_entity_poly.entity_id
_entity_poly.type
_entity_poly.pdbx_seq_one_letter_code
_entity_poly.pdbx_strand_id
1 'polypeptide(L)' 'MKYFADAVIAIASVQTRKSRNRFFREYDRWTDRLLRLGLIDLETQQDMRQQIAGAYLATLM' A
#
# COMPACT_ATOMS: atom_id res chain seq x y z
N MET A 1 8.61 -6.78 -5.52
CA MET A 1 7.35 -6.28 -4.91
C MET A 1 6.57 -5.30 -5.82
N LYS A 2 7.16 -4.66 -6.84
CA LYS A 2 6.45 -3.78 -7.81
C LYS A 2 5.16 -4.38 -8.40
N TYR A 3 5.22 -5.60 -8.94
CA TYR A 3 4.05 -6.30 -9.49
C TYR A 3 2.94 -6.58 -8.45
N PHE A 4 3.31 -6.75 -7.18
CA PHE A 4 2.35 -6.93 -6.10
C PHE A 4 1.61 -5.62 -5.79
N ALA A 5 2.33 -4.49 -5.73
CA ALA A 5 1.71 -3.18 -5.54
C ALA A 5 0.76 -2.81 -6.69
N ASP A 6 1.16 -3.08 -7.94
CA ASP A 6 0.32 -2.84 -9.12
C ASP A 6 -0.96 -3.71 -9.09
N ALA A 7 -0.83 -4.99 -8.74
CA ALA A 7 -1.98 -5.90 -8.61
C ALA A 7 -2.91 -5.49 -7.45
N VAL A 8 -2.36 -5.05 -6.32
CA VAL A 8 -3.14 -4.59 -5.17
C VAL A 8 -3.95 -3.33 -5.52
N ILE A 9 -3.35 -2.36 -6.20
CA ILE A 9 -4.05 -1.15 -6.65
C ILE A 9 -5.09 -1.48 -7.72
N ALA A 10 -4.81 -2.39 -8.65
CA ALA A 10 -5.75 -2.80 -9.68
C ALA A 10 -7.00 -3.50 -9.11
N ILE A 11 -6.85 -4.26 -8.02
CA ILE A 11 -7.96 -4.97 -7.36
C ILE A 11 -8.70 -4.05 -6.38
N ALA A 12 -8.00 -3.11 -5.75
CA ALA A 12 -8.60 -2.18 -4.82
C ALA A 12 -9.49 -1.16 -5.56
N SER A 13 -10.77 -1.05 -5.17
CA SER A 13 -11.70 -0.04 -5.70
C SER A 13 -11.34 1.38 -5.19
N VAL A 14 -10.19 1.91 -5.60
CA VAL A 14 -9.65 3.25 -5.24
C VAL A 14 -10.16 4.39 -6.14
N GLN A 15 -11.29 4.17 -6.83
CA GLN A 15 -11.89 5.11 -7.78
C GLN A 15 -12.30 6.46 -7.16
N THR A 16 -12.58 6.51 -5.85
CA THR A 16 -12.96 7.75 -5.15
C THR A 16 -11.91 8.15 -4.12
N ARG A 17 -11.79 9.47 -3.86
CA ARG A 17 -10.91 9.99 -2.79
C ARG A 17 -11.18 9.33 -1.43
N LYS A 18 -12.44 9.01 -1.13
CA LYS A 18 -12.83 8.39 0.14
C LYS A 18 -12.38 6.93 0.22
N SER A 19 -12.64 6.13 -0.82
CA SER A 19 -12.22 4.73 -0.86
C SER A 19 -10.69 4.60 -0.88
N ARG A 20 -10.01 5.50 -1.58
CA ARG A 20 -8.54 5.62 -1.56
C ARG A 20 -7.97 5.88 -0.17
N ASN A 21 -8.46 6.90 0.52
CA ASN A 21 -7.96 7.23 1.86
C ASN A 21 -8.23 6.10 2.85
N ARG A 22 -9.34 5.38 2.69
CA ARG A 22 -9.63 4.19 3.48
C ARG A 22 -8.63 3.07 3.19
N PHE A 23 -8.37 2.78 1.92
CA PHE A 23 -7.41 1.76 1.50
C PHE A 23 -6.01 2.04 2.08
N PHE A 24 -5.47 3.24 1.93
CA PHE A 24 -4.15 3.57 2.47
C PHE A 24 -4.08 3.44 4.00
N ARG A 25 -5.15 3.81 4.71
CA ARG A 25 -5.21 3.63 6.17
C ARG A 25 -5.26 2.17 6.58
N GLU A 26 -6.00 1.33 5.86
CA GLU A 26 -6.08 -0.10 6.13
C GLU A 26 -4.75 -0.80 5.81
N TYR A 27 -4.12 -0.44 4.69
CA TYR A 27 -2.79 -0.92 4.32
C TYR A 27 -1.74 -0.55 5.37
N ASP A 28 -1.73 0.72 5.81
CA ASP A 28 -0.78 1.21 6.81
C ASP A 28 -0.96 0.51 8.17
N ARG A 29 -2.21 0.30 8.61
CA ARG A 29 -2.50 -0.48 9.83
C ARG A 29 -2.03 -1.93 9.71
N TRP A 30 -2.17 -2.53 8.54
CA TRP A 30 -1.72 -3.89 8.30
C TRP A 30 -0.21 -4.00 8.34
N THR A 31 0.52 -3.11 7.65
CA THR A 31 1.99 -3.12 7.69
C THR A 31 2.53 -2.77 9.08
N ASP A 32 1.89 -1.88 9.83
CA ASP A 32 2.25 -1.61 11.23
C ASP A 32 2.07 -2.86 12.11
N ARG A 33 1.01 -3.65 11.87
CA ARG A 33 0.82 -4.93 12.56
C ARG A 33 1.91 -5.94 12.20
N LEU A 34 2.32 -6.02 10.93
CA LEU A 34 3.43 -6.90 10.52
C LEU A 34 4.75 -6.51 11.19
N LEU A 35 5.04 -5.20 11.25
CA LEU A 35 6.21 -4.67 11.93
C LEU A 35 6.21 -5.02 13.42
N ARG A 36 5.08 -4.81 14.12
CA ARG A 36 4.93 -5.15 15.55
C ARG A 36 5.08 -6.65 15.82
N LEU A 37 4.70 -7.50 14.87
CA LEU A 37 4.87 -8.94 14.96
C LEU A 37 6.30 -9.39 14.59
N GLY A 38 7.18 -8.48 14.18
CA GLY A 38 8.54 -8.79 13.74
C GLY A 38 8.60 -9.55 12.41
N LEU A 39 7.51 -9.55 11.63
CA LEU A 39 7.44 -10.25 10.34
C LEU A 39 8.10 -9.45 9.21
N ILE A 40 8.21 -8.14 9.38
CA ILE A 40 8.95 -7.22 8.51
C ILE A 40 9.74 -6.25 9.38
N ASP A 41 10.76 -5.63 8.81
CA ASP A 41 11.48 -4.52 9.42
C ASP A 41 10.94 -3.15 8.96
N LEU A 42 11.50 -2.09 9.55
CA LEU A 42 11.11 -0.72 9.26
C LEU A 42 11.42 -0.32 7.80
N GLU A 43 12.54 -0.81 7.26
CA GLU A 43 12.95 -0.55 5.88
C GLU A 43 11.93 -1.14 4.92
N THR A 44 11.58 -2.41 5.10
CA THR A 44 10.55 -3.13 4.34
C THR A 44 9.20 -2.41 4.44
N GLN A 45 8.82 -1.88 5.62
CA GLN A 45 7.59 -1.11 5.77
C GLN A 45 7.60 0.17 4.90
N GLN A 46 8.71 0.91 4.89
CA GLN A 46 8.84 2.13 4.07
C GLN A 46 8.83 1.79 2.58
N ASP A 47 9.53 0.73 2.19
CA ASP A 47 9.59 0.25 0.82
C ASP A 47 8.19 -0.14 0.31
N MET A 48 7.43 -0.86 1.14
CA MET A 48 6.03 -1.21 0.87
C MET A 48 5.14 0.03 0.70
N ARG A 49 5.32 1.07 1.52
CA ARG A 49 4.58 2.34 1.38
C ARG A 49 4.94 3.06 0.08
N GLN A 50 6.23 3.15 -0.24
CA GLN A 50 6.71 3.81 -1.46
C GLN A 50 6.19 3.11 -2.72
N GLN A 51 6.20 1.78 -2.74
CA GLN A 51 5.73 1.01 -3.90
C GLN A 51 4.22 1.17 -4.12
N ILE A 52 3.41 1.14 -3.06
CA ILE A 52 1.96 1.37 -3.15
C ILE A 52 1.63 2.80 -3.60
N ALA A 53 2.37 3.79 -3.08
CA ALA A 53 2.21 5.17 -3.51
C ALA A 53 2.61 5.34 -4.99
N GLY A 54 3.71 4.71 -5.42
CA GLY A 54 4.17 4.72 -6.80
C GLY A 54 3.20 4.04 -7.77
N ALA A 55 2.70 2.85 -7.43
CA ALA A 55 1.69 2.14 -8.21
C ALA A 55 0.41 2.96 -8.37
N TYR A 56 -0.04 3.61 -7.28
CA TYR A 56 -1.17 4.51 -7.33
C TYR A 56 -0.92 5.72 -8.25
N LEU A 57 0.24 6.39 -8.14
CA LEU A 57 0.58 7.50 -9.01
C LEU A 57 0.62 7.08 -10.49
N ALA A 58 1.12 5.88 -10.78
CA ALA A 58 1.12 5.33 -12.13
C ALA A 58 -0.29 5.09 -12.69
N THR A 59 -1.30 4.84 -11.85
CA THR A 59 -2.71 4.74 -12.29
C THR A 59 -3.38 6.10 -12.55
N LEU A 60 -2.78 7.20 -12.11
CA LEU A 60 -3.29 8.56 -12.37
C LEU A 60 -2.72 9.20 -13.63
N MET A 61 -1.59 8.69 -14.12
CA MET A 61 -0.92 9.14 -15.35
C MET A 61 -1.44 8.36 -16.55
#